data_AF-A0A917IP82-F1
#
_entry.id   AF-A0A917IP82-F1
#
_cell.length_a   1.000
_cell.length_b   1.000
_cell.length_c   1.000
_cell.angle_alpha   90.00
_cell.angle_beta   90.00
_cell.angle_gamma   90.00
#
_symmetry.space_group_name_H-M   'P 1'
#
loop_
_entity.id
_entity.type
_entity.pdbx_description
1 polymer ?
#
loop_
_entity_poly.entity_id
_entity_poly.type
_entity_poly.pdbx_seq_one_letter_code
_entity_poly.pdbx_strand_id
1 'polypeptide(L)' 'MEDYIIDVRQIEELQMIKDVPALEEILQRAKVNLVRGGQVALVRPDVLGNQNRFDTFTTLDEWAAYRKNVLKYLI' A
#
# COMPACT_ATOMS: atom_id res chain seq x y z
N MET A 1 -15.23 7.62 -7.36
CA MET A 1 -13.90 7.06 -7.68
C MET A 1 -13.66 5.95 -6.69
N GLU A 2 -13.16 4.80 -7.14
CA GLU A 2 -12.93 3.66 -6.25
C GLU A 2 -11.62 3.83 -5.48
N ASP A 3 -11.61 3.36 -4.24
CA ASP A 3 -10.42 3.36 -3.40
C ASP A 3 -9.44 2.33 -3.96
N TYR A 4 -8.16 2.72 -4.07
CA TYR A 4 -7.12 1.74 -4.33
C TYR A 4 -6.79 1.02 -3.03
N ILE A 5 -6.96 -0.30 -3.00
CA ILE A 5 -6.79 -1.09 -1.78
C ILE A 5 -5.38 -1.69 -1.79
N ILE A 6 -4.64 -1.49 -0.70
CA ILE A 6 -3.38 -2.19 -0.42
C ILE A 6 -3.65 -3.19 0.70
N ASP A 7 -3.44 -4.48 0.40
CA ASP A 7 -3.36 -5.52 1.42
C ASP A 7 -1.97 -5.47 2.08
N VAL A 8 -1.94 -5.14 3.37
CA VAL A 8 -0.68 -5.02 4.11
C VAL A 8 -0.01 -6.37 4.34
N ARG A 9 -0.75 -7.49 4.33
CA ARG A 9 -0.13 -8.83 4.37
C ARG A 9 0.74 -9.08 3.14
N GLN A 10 0.25 -8.69 1.96
CA GLN A 10 1.02 -8.80 0.72
C GLN A 10 2.30 -7.97 0.78
N ILE A 11 2.24 -6.76 1.36
CA ILE A 11 3.43 -5.94 1.56
C ILE A 11 4.43 -6.63 2.49
N GLU A 12 3.98 -7.18 3.63
CA GLU A 12 4.81 -7.91 4.59
C GLU A 12 5.51 -9.12 3.95
N GLU A 13 4.78 -9.90 3.14
CA GLU A 13 5.31 -11.06 2.42
C GLU A 13 6.40 -10.67 1.42
N LEU A 14 6.15 -9.64 0.60
CA LEU A 14 7.11 -9.15 -0.39
C LEU A 14 8.35 -8.54 0.28
N GLN A 15 8.20 -7.87 1.44
CA GLN A 15 9.33 -7.41 2.25
C GLN A 15 10.17 -8.59 2.76
N MET A 16 9.54 -9.68 3.20
CA MET A 16 10.24 -10.86 3.70
C MET A 16 11.13 -11.51 2.62
N ILE A 17 10.63 -11.60 1.39
CA ILE A 17 11.39 -12.14 0.25
C ILE A 17 12.24 -11.08 -0.48
N LYS A 18 12.21 -9.82 -0.01
CA LYS A 18 12.92 -8.67 -0.59
C LYS A 18 12.59 -8.41 -2.07
N ASP A 19 11.35 -8.65 -2.47
CA ASP A 19 10.88 -8.36 -3.83
C ASP A 19 10.56 -6.87 -3.98
N VAL A 20 11.62 -6.07 -4.13
CA VAL A 20 11.54 -4.62 -4.33
C VAL A 20 10.75 -4.26 -5.60
N PRO A 21 10.93 -4.94 -6.76
CA PRO A 21 10.14 -4.65 -7.96
C PRO A 21 8.62 -4.78 -7.74
N ALA A 22 8.16 -5.85 -7.10
CA ALA A 22 6.74 -6.04 -6.83
C ALA A 22 6.18 -5.00 -5.83
N LEU A 23 6.95 -4.64 -4.81
CA LEU A 23 6.59 -3.58 -3.87
C LEU A 23 6.44 -2.23 -4.58
N GLU A 24 7.39 -1.85 -5.43
CA GLU A 24 7.32 -0.61 -6.19
C GLU A 24 6.13 -0.59 -7.15
N GLU A 25 5.76 -1.72 -7.75
CA GLU A 25 4.58 -1.80 -8.61
C GLU A 25 3.29 -1.46 -7.83
N ILE A 26 3.11 -2.05 -6.64
CA ILE A 26 1.94 -1.77 -5.78
C ILE A 26 1.93 -0.29 -5.37
N LEU A 27 3.08 0.24 -4.94
CA LEU A 27 3.22 1.63 -4.49
C LEU A 27 2.99 2.62 -5.64
N GLN A 28 3.42 2.28 -6.86
CA GLN A 28 3.23 3.12 -8.04
C GLN A 28 1.76 3.18 -8.46
N ARG A 29 1.04 2.04 -8.42
CA ARG A 29 -0.41 2.02 -8.68
C ARG A 29 -1.17 2.86 -7.66
N ALA A 30 -0.81 2.77 -6.38
CA ALA A 30 -1.37 3.62 -5.32
C ALA A 30 -1.14 5.12 -5.61
N LYS A 31 0.07 5.49 -6.01
CA LYS A 31 0.42 6.86 -6.41
C LYS A 31 -0.44 7.36 -7.57
N VAL A 32 -0.61 6.55 -8.61
CA VAL A 32 -1.44 6.90 -9.78
C VAL A 32 -2.89 7.15 -9.36
N ASN A 33 -3.43 6.37 -8.42
CA ASN A 33 -4.78 6.60 -7.91
C ASN A 33 -4.91 7.96 -7.21
N LEU A 34 -3.93 8.33 -6.37
CA LEU A 34 -3.91 9.63 -5.69
C LEU A 34 -3.79 10.80 -6.68
N VAL A 35 -2.93 10.69 -7.70
CA VAL A 35 -2.80 11.73 -8.74
C VAL A 35 -4.11 11.94 -9.51
N ARG A 36 -4.94 10.90 -9.63
CA ARG A 36 -6.27 10.97 -10.25
C ARG A 36 -7.35 11.52 -9.31
N GLY A 37 -7.01 11.90 -8.08
CA GLY A 37 -7.97 12.38 -7.08
C GLY A 37 -8.70 11.27 -6.32
N GLY A 38 -8.23 10.03 -6.42
CA GLY A 38 -8.69 8.92 -5.58
C GLY A 38 -7.99 8.88 -4.23
N GLN A 39 -8.36 7.91 -3.40
CA GLN A 39 -7.70 7.64 -2.12
C GLN A 39 -7.15 6.21 -2.07
N VAL A 40 -6.25 5.96 -1.14
CA VAL A 40 -5.68 4.63 -0.92
C VAL A 40 -6.11 4.15 0.45
N ALA A 41 -6.62 2.93 0.53
CA ALA A 41 -7.02 2.28 1.76
C ALA A 41 -6.07 1.13 2.10
N LEU A 42 -5.52 1.14 3.31
CA LEU A 42 -4.78 0.03 3.86
C LEU A 42 -5.75 -0.93 4.54
N VAL A 43 -5.75 -2.17 4.08
CA VAL A 43 -6.57 -3.23 4.63
C VAL A 43 -5.70 -4.35 5.17
N ARG A 44 -6.21 -5.03 6.20
CA ARG A 44 -5.70 -6.31 6.64
C ARG A 44 -6.86 -7.31 6.56
N PRO A 45 -6.81 -8.31 5.68
CA PRO A 45 -7.85 -9.33 5.67
C PRO A 45 -7.80 -10.11 6.98
N ASP A 46 -8.93 -10.50 7.53
CA ASP A 46 -8.99 -11.45 8.66
C ASP A 46 -8.95 -12.91 8.17
N VAL A 47 -9.11 -13.87 9.08
CA VAL A 47 -9.16 -15.30 8.74
C VAL A 47 -10.45 -15.71 8.01
N LEU A 48 -11.48 -14.88 8.06
CA LEU A 48 -12.77 -15.07 7.39
C LEU A 48 -12.81 -14.39 6.01
N GLY A 49 -11.73 -13.68 5.63
CA GLY A 49 -11.62 -12.95 4.37
C GLY A 49 -12.20 -11.53 4.40
N ASN A 50 -12.62 -11.03 5.57
CA ASN A 50 -13.10 -9.64 5.67
C ASN A 50 -11.91 -8.69 5.59
N GLN A 51 -11.97 -7.74 4.67
CA GLN A 51 -10.97 -6.69 4.53
C GLN A 51 -11.21 -5.61 5.59
N ASN A 52 -10.47 -5.69 6.69
CA ASN A 52 -10.54 -4.67 7.73
C ASN A 52 -9.67 -3.49 7.33
N ARG A 53 -10.32 -2.42 6.87
CA ARG A 53 -9.68 -1.12 6.63
C ARG A 53 -9.29 -0.51 7.97
N PHE A 54 -8.03 -0.17 8.13
CA PHE A 54 -7.51 0.40 9.38
C PHE A 54 -6.82 1.75 9.19
N ASP A 55 -6.42 2.08 7.96
CA ASP A 55 -5.80 3.36 7.64
C ASP A 55 -6.10 3.75 6.19
N THR A 56 -5.99 5.04 5.89
CA THR A 56 -6.22 5.61 4.56
C THR A 56 -5.33 6.82 4.35
N PHE A 57 -4.85 7.01 3.13
CA PHE A 57 -4.20 8.25 2.74
C PHE A 57 -4.78 8.82 1.46
N THR A 58 -4.81 10.15 1.40
CA THR A 58 -5.44 10.93 0.32
C THR A 58 -4.46 11.87 -0.34
N THR A 59 -3.26 12.01 0.22
CA THR A 59 -2.23 12.92 -0.27
C THR A 59 -0.97 12.18 -0.72
N LEU A 60 -0.19 12.83 -1.58
CA LEU A 60 1.10 12.31 -2.02
C LEU A 60 2.16 12.32 -0.91
N ASP A 61 2.05 13.23 0.06
CA ASP A 61 2.96 13.31 1.21
C ASP A 61 2.79 12.10 2.14
N GLU A 62 1.54 11.74 2.46
CA GLU A 62 1.24 10.53 3.23
C GLU A 62 1.71 9.27 2.50
N TRP A 63 1.49 9.19 1.18
CA TRP A 63 2.01 8.11 0.34
C TRP A 63 3.54 8.03 0.36
N ALA A 64 4.23 9.17 0.29
CA ALA A 64 5.69 9.21 0.33
C ALA A 64 6.24 8.72 1.68
N ALA A 65 5.58 9.10 2.78
CA ALA A 65 5.90 8.59 4.11
C ALA A 65 5.68 7.08 4.20
N TYR A 66 4.55 6.58 3.70
CA TYR A 66 4.25 5.15 3.65
C TYR A 66 5.28 4.37 2.81
N ARG A 67 5.57 4.81 1.57
CA ARG A 67 6.59 4.20 0.71
C ARG A 67 7.96 4.15 1.40
N LYS A 68 8.38 5.25 2.04
CA LYS A 68 9.65 5.28 2.78
C LYS A 68 9.68 4.23 3.89
N ASN A 69 8.59 4.04 4.62
CA ASN A 69 8.50 3.03 5.67
C ASN A 69 8.52 1.61 5.11
N VAL A 70 7.80 1.34 4.01
CA VAL A 70 7.79 0.03 3.33
C VAL A 70 9.18 -0.36 2.82
N LEU A 71 9.94 0.59 2.26
CA LEU A 71 11.24 0.29 1.67
C LEU A 71 12.43 0.44 2.64
N LYS A 72 12.19 0.90 3.88
CA LYS A 72 13.22 1.32 4.85
C LYS A 72 14.33 0.30 5.10
N TYR A 73 14.02 -0.99 5.06
CA TYR A 73 14.95 -2.09 5.38
C TYR A 73 15.32 -2.94 4.15
N LEU A 74 14.92 -2.51 2.95
CA LEU A 74 15.13 -3.24 1.70
C LEU A 74 16.19 -2.60 0.79
N ILE A 75 16.56 -1.34 1.08
CA ILE A 75 17.46 -0.50 0.28
C ILE A 75 18.55 0.06 1.19
#